data_AF-A0A8S3CQK1-F1
#
_entry.id   AF-A0A8S3CQK1-F1
#
_cell.length_a   1.000
_cell.length_b   1.000
_cell.length_c   1.000
_cell.angle_alpha   90.00
_cell.angle_beta   90.00
_cell.angle_gamma   90.00
#
_symmetry.space_group_name_H-M   'P 1'
#
loop_
_entity.id
_entity.type
_entity.pdbx_description
1 polymer ?
#
loop_
_entity_poly.entity_id
_entity_poly.type
_entity_poly.pdbx_seq_one_letter_code
_entity_poly.pdbx_strand_id
1 'polypeptide(L)' 'AYVHGENFCLDEVSRLSNNINQLRQCLAQGYPFVMAIKIFSSFASNHHGYIPMPKRHEKSSQYRHAV' A
#
# COMPACT_ATOMS: atom_id res chain seq x y z
N ALA A 1 -5.26 -18.90 17.72
CA ALA A 1 -4.60 -18.55 16.45
C ALA A 1 -3.60 -17.46 16.77
N TYR A 2 -2.33 -17.71 17.10
CA TYR A 2 -1.27 -18.32 16.31
C TYR A 2 -0.24 -18.90 17.29
N VAL A 3 -0.27 -20.19 17.57
CA VAL A 3 0.61 -20.81 18.59
C VAL A 3 2.08 -20.83 18.14
N HIS A 4 2.35 -20.65 16.84
CA HIS A 4 3.70 -20.69 16.26
C HIS A 4 4.15 -19.35 15.65
N GLY A 5 3.47 -18.23 15.97
CA GLY A 5 3.80 -16.93 15.36
C GLY A 5 5.21 -16.43 15.67
N GLU A 6 5.75 -16.79 16.84
CA GLU A 6 7.09 -16.42 17.28
C GLU A 6 8.20 -16.97 16.38
N ASN A 7 7.94 -18.07 15.66
CA ASN A 7 8.90 -18.68 14.73
C ASN A 7 9.04 -17.94 13.40
N PHE A 8 8.24 -16.90 13.17
CA PHE A 8 8.18 -16.14 11.92
C PHE A 8 8.32 -14.64 12.16
N CYS A 9 8.93 -14.25 13.27
CA CYS A 9 9.31 -12.87 13.51
C CYS A 9 10.32 -12.41 12.44
N LEU A 10 10.18 -11.16 12.01
CA LEU A 10 11.13 -10.55 11.09
C LEU A 10 12.40 -10.17 11.84
N ASP A 11 13.55 -10.53 11.28
CA ASP A 11 14.85 -10.13 11.83
C ASP A 11 15.18 -8.67 11.50
N GLU A 12 14.82 -8.21 10.30
CA GLU A 12 15.10 -6.86 9.81
C GLU A 12 13.90 -6.25 9.09
N VAL A 13 13.72 -4.94 9.25
CA VAL A 13 12.71 -4.14 8.55
C VAL A 13 13.32 -2.80 8.16
N SER A 14 13.07 -2.36 6.94
CA SER A 14 13.47 -1.03 6.46
C SER A 14 12.26 -0.22 5.99
N ARG A 15 12.28 1.09 6.25
CA ARG A 15 11.25 2.01 5.79
C ARG A 15 11.64 2.60 4.45
N LEU A 16 10.77 2.47 3.47
CA LEU A 16 10.92 3.12 2.16
C LEU A 16 10.43 4.57 2.24
N SER A 17 11.13 5.47 1.56
CA SER A 17 10.63 6.82 1.33
C SER A 17 9.56 6.82 0.22
N ASN A 18 8.76 7.87 0.13
CA ASN A 18 7.81 8.05 -0.97
C ASN A 18 8.51 8.47 -2.28
N ASN A 19 9.54 7.72 -2.67
CA ASN A 19 10.35 7.93 -3.86
C ASN A 19 10.12 6.77 -4.83
N ILE A 20 9.59 7.06 -6.01
CA ILE A 20 9.21 6.04 -7.01
C ILE A 20 10.40 5.16 -7.41
N ASN A 21 11.61 5.70 -7.52
CA ASN A 21 12.79 4.90 -7.89
C ASN A 21 13.16 3.90 -6.80
N GLN A 22 13.06 4.31 -5.54
CA GLN A 22 13.29 3.40 -4.40
C GLN A 22 12.24 2.29 -4.34
N LEU A 23 10.96 2.62 -4.55
CA LEU A 23 9.87 1.64 -4.60
C LEU A 23 10.07 0.63 -5.73
N ARG A 24 10.44 1.11 -6.93
CA ARG A 24 10.73 0.26 -8.09
C ARG A 24 11.92 -0.66 -7.84
N GLN A 25 12.98 -0.14 -7.24
CA GLN A 25 14.18 -0.91 -6.91
C GLN A 25 13.87 -2.02 -5.90
N CYS A 26 13.07 -1.73 -4.86
CA CYS A 26 12.64 -2.71 -3.86
C CYS A 26 11.90 -3.89 -4.53
N LEU A 27 10.96 -3.59 -5.43
CA LEU A 27 10.27 -4.62 -6.21
C LEU A 27 11.21 -5.38 -7.14
N ALA A 28 12.14 -4.70 -7.80
CA ALA A 28 13.12 -5.32 -8.70
C ALA A 28 14.07 -6.28 -7.96
N GLN A 29 14.31 -6.05 -6.67
CA GLN A 29 15.06 -6.95 -5.79
C GLN A 29 14.25 -8.17 -5.32
N GLY A 30 12.96 -8.23 -5.66
CA GLY A 30 12.06 -9.33 -5.31
C GLY A 30 11.33 -9.16 -3.98
N TYR A 31 11.43 -7.98 -3.34
CA TYR A 31 10.77 -7.72 -2.07
C TYR A 31 9.46 -6.94 -2.26
N PRO A 32 8.32 -7.44 -1.77
CA PRO A 32 7.12 -6.64 -1.66
C PRO A 32 7.29 -5.59 -0.54
N PHE A 33 6.46 -4.56 -0.59
CA PHE A 33 6.36 -3.58 0.49
C PHE A 33 4.90 -3.25 0.75
N VAL A 34 4.61 -2.78 1.96
CA VAL A 34 3.28 -2.32 2.33
C VAL A 34 3.23 -0.79 2.36
N MET A 35 2.10 -0.22 1.96
CA MET A 35 1.88 1.21 2.02
C MET A 35 0.46 1.58 2.40
N ALA A 36 0.31 2.66 3.18
CA ALA A 36 -1.00 3.24 3.47
C ALA A 36 -1.42 4.17 2.33
N ILE A 37 -2.66 4.03 1.87
CA ILE A 37 -3.25 4.88 0.84
C ILE A 37 -4.51 5.56 1.36
N LYS A 38 -4.75 6.78 0.87
CA LYS A 38 -6.04 7.47 1.07
C LYS A 38 -7.01 6.99 0.00
N ILE A 39 -8.17 6.53 0.42
CA ILE A 39 -9.24 6.12 -0.48
C ILE A 39 -10.15 7.32 -0.76
N PHE A 40 -10.57 7.48 -2.00
CA PHE A 40 -11.52 8.51 -2.44
C PHE A 40 -12.73 7.86 -3.11
N SER A 41 -13.80 8.61 -3.35
CA SER A 41 -14.99 8.12 -4.04
C SER A 41 -14.68 7.46 -5.38
N SER A 42 -13.75 8.05 -6.16
CA SER A 42 -13.30 7.54 -7.45
C SER A 42 -12.70 6.12 -7.38
N PHE A 43 -12.11 5.74 -6.25
CA PHE A 43 -11.50 4.42 -6.04
C PHE A 43 -12.54 3.30 -5.97
N ALA A 44 -13.74 3.56 -5.42
CA ALA A 44 -14.75 2.55 -5.16
C ALA A 44 -15.55 2.11 -6.41
N SER A 45 -15.36 2.80 -7.55
CA SER A 45 -16.06 2.49 -8.79
C SER A 45 -15.43 1.30 -9.53
N ASN A 46 -16.27 0.44 -10.12
CA ASN A 46 -15.83 -0.72 -10.88
C ASN A 46 -15.17 -0.29 -12.20
N HIS A 47 -13.85 -0.12 -12.16
CA HIS A 47 -13.04 0.30 -13.29
C HIS A 47 -12.16 -0.83 -13.84
N HIS A 48 -12.55 -2.11 -13.64
CA HIS A 48 -11.82 -3.26 -14.21
C HIS A 48 -10.31 -3.27 -13.87
N GLY A 49 -9.96 -2.92 -12.62
CA GLY A 49 -8.57 -2.87 -12.16
C GLY A 49 -7.84 -1.55 -12.42
N TYR A 50 -8.47 -0.59 -13.08
CA TYR A 50 -7.95 0.77 -13.17
C TYR A 50 -8.30 1.58 -11.92
N ILE A 51 -7.31 2.22 -11.29
CA ILE A 51 -7.54 3.10 -10.14
C ILE A 51 -7.43 4.54 -10.63
N PRO A 52 -8.55 5.28 -10.79
CA PRO A 52 -8.49 6.67 -11.23
C PRO A 52 -7.86 7.55 -10.16
N MET A 53 -7.03 8.49 -10.61
CA MET A 53 -6.56 9.57 -9.74
C MET A 53 -7.77 10.39 -9.23
N PRO A 54 -7.90 10.59 -7.91
CA PRO A 54 -8.91 11.49 -7.35
C PRO A 54 -8.93 12.90 -7.96
N LYS A 55 -10.11 13.51 -8.06
CA LYS A 55 -10.28 14.90 -8.49
C LYS A 55 -10.05 15.85 -7.32
N ARG A 56 -9.64 17.09 -7.61
CA ARG A 56 -9.28 18.10 -6.59
C ARG A 56 -10.39 18.40 -5.57
N HIS A 57 -11.66 18.26 -5.95
CA HIS A 57 -12.82 18.51 -5.09
C HIS A 57 -13.34 17.27 -4.37
N GLU A 58 -12.79 16.09 -4.65
CA GLU A 58 -13.19 14.86 -3.97
C GLU A 58 -12.69 14.85 -2.53
N LYS A 59 -13.56 14.41 -1.63
CA LYS A 59 -13.21 14.20 -0.23
C LYS A 59 -12.65 12.79 -0.08
N SER A 60 -11.56 12.65 0.66
CA SER A 60 -11.07 11.34 1.06
C SER A 60 -12.08 10.68 1.99
N SER A 61 -12.26 9.37 1.84
CA SER A 61 -12.97 8.54 2.79
C SER A 61 -12.32 8.65 4.17
N GLN A 62 -13.14 8.52 5.22
CA GLN A 62 -12.64 8.49 6.60
C GLN A 62 -11.87 7.20 6.90
N TYR A 63 -12.15 6.13 6.15
CA TYR A 63 -11.45 4.85 6.28
C TYR A 63 -10.04 4.92 5.71
N ARG A 64 -9.07 4.40 6.48
CA ARG A 64 -7.68 4.23 6.04
C ARG A 64 -7.50 2.84 5.48
N HIS A 65 -6.78 2.72 4.38
CA HIS A 65 -6.48 1.43 3.77
C HIS A 65 -4.96 1.26 3.64
N ALA A 66 -4.51 0.02 3.73
CA ALA A 66 -3.13 -0.36 3.47
C ALA A 66 -3.15 -1.56 2.52
N VAL A 67 -2.21 -1.56 1.59
CA VAL A 67 -1.96 -2.63 0.63
C VAL A 67 -0.53 -3.09 0.74
#